data_AF-A0A7J2REM7-F1
#
_entry.id   AF-A0A7J2REM7-F1
#
_cell.length_a   1.000
_cell.length_b   1.000
_cell.length_c   1.000
_cell.angle_alpha   90.00
_cell.angle_beta   90.00
_cell.angle_gamma   90.00
#
_symmetry.space_group_name_H-M   'P 1'
#
loop_
_entity.id
_entity.type
_entity.pdbx_description
1 polymer ?
#
loop_
_entity_poly.entity_id
_entity_poly.type
_entity_poly.pdbx_seq_one_letter_code
_entity_poly.pdbx_strand_id
1 'polypeptide(L)' 'MNKFLKVILAILGGADVVFNIFIPISVVLILIHLLELSTFNLWALLIIGILSTSYRAIRLWIIEE' A
#
# COMPACT_ATOMS: atom_id res chain seq x y z
N MET A 1 -13.47 -9.41 25.42
CA MET A 1 -13.28 -8.31 24.44
C MET A 1 -14.64 -7.86 23.93
N ASN A 2 -15.03 -6.61 24.17
CA ASN A 2 -16.39 -6.11 23.90
C ASN A 2 -16.66 -6.08 22.38
N LYS A 3 -17.85 -6.49 21.91
CA LYS A 3 -18.17 -6.59 20.46
C LYS A 3 -17.88 -5.29 19.70
N PHE A 4 -18.14 -4.16 20.35
CA PHE A 4 -17.89 -2.83 19.81
C PHE A 4 -16.41 -2.56 19.50
N LEU A 5 -15.52 -3.06 20.36
CA LEU A 5 -14.08 -2.83 20.26
C LEU A 5 -13.47 -3.66 19.10
N LYS A 6 -14.02 -4.84 18.81
CA LYS A 6 -13.64 -5.65 17.64
C LYS A 6 -13.99 -4.98 16.32
N VAL A 7 -15.16 -4.32 16.24
CA VAL A 7 -15.60 -3.62 15.02
C VAL A 7 -14.71 -2.42 14.73
N ILE A 8 -14.35 -1.65 15.76
CA ILE A 8 -13.43 -0.51 15.61
C ILE A 8 -12.06 -0.98 15.12
N LEU A 9 -11.52 -2.06 15.70
CA LEU A 9 -10.24 -2.63 15.26
C LEU A 9 -10.31 -3.16 13.82
N ALA A 10 -11.42 -3.78 13.42
CA ALA A 10 -11.60 -4.25 12.04
C ALA A 10 -11.67 -3.09 11.04
N ILE A 11 -12.35 -1.98 11.38
CA ILE A 11 -12.41 -0.78 10.54
C ILE A 11 -11.04 -0.12 10.44
N LEU A 12 -10.32 0.00 11.55
CA LEU A 12 -8.96 0.56 11.58
C LEU A 12 -7.97 -0.29 10.79
N GLY A 13 -8.03 -1.62 10.93
CA GLY A 13 -7.20 -2.54 10.15
C GLY A 13 -7.53 -2.49 8.65
N GLY A 14 -8.83 -2.46 8.30
CA GLY A 14 -9.25 -2.30 6.91
C GLY A 14 -8.80 -0.97 6.30
N ALA A 15 -8.89 0.12 7.06
CA ALA A 15 -8.39 1.43 6.64
C ALA A 15 -6.86 1.40 6.44
N ASP A 16 -6.10 0.80 7.36
CA ASP A 16 -4.64 0.69 7.23
C ASP A 16 -4.23 -0.10 5.98
N VAL A 17 -4.92 -1.21 5.68
CA VAL A 17 -4.68 -1.98 4.45
C VAL A 17 -4.97 -1.15 3.20
N VAL A 18 -6.10 -0.44 3.18
CA VAL A 18 -6.48 0.41 2.04
C VAL A 18 -5.46 1.53 1.84
N PHE A 19 -5.07 2.24 2.91
CA PHE A 19 -4.06 3.31 2.84
C PHE A 19 -2.68 2.77 2.42
N ASN A 20 -2.29 1.60 2.91
CA ASN A 20 -1.01 0.99 2.57
C ASN A 20 -0.90 0.58 1.09
N ILE A 21 -2.02 0.35 0.41
CA ILE A 21 -2.09 0.10 -1.03
C ILE A 21 -2.23 1.41 -1.82
N PHE A 22 -3.14 2.29 -1.41
CA PHE A 22 -3.45 3.52 -2.16
C PHE A 22 -2.35 4.57 -2.12
N ILE A 23 -1.66 4.74 -0.99
CA ILE A 23 -0.59 5.74 -0.85
C ILE A 23 0.55 5.48 -1.85
N PRO A 24 1.18 4.29 -1.94
CA PRO A 24 2.28 4.07 -2.88
C PRO A 24 1.83 4.24 -4.34
N ILE A 25 0.62 3.81 -4.70
CA ILE A 25 0.07 4.02 -6.06
C ILE A 25 -0.09 5.52 -6.36
N SER A 26 -0.65 6.28 -5.42
CA SER A 26 -0.88 7.71 -5.57
C SER A 26 0.43 8.49 -5.68
N VAL A 27 1.43 8.12 -4.87
CA VAL A 27 2.78 8.70 -4.91
C VAL A 27 3.44 8.43 -6.26
N VAL A 28 3.31 7.21 -6.80
CA VAL A 28 3.80 6.85 -8.14
C VAL A 28 3.14 7.71 -9.21
N LEU A 29 1.82 7.86 -9.19
CA LEU A 29 1.09 8.70 -10.16
C LEU A 29 1.52 10.17 -10.11
N ILE A 30 1.73 10.71 -8.92
CA ILE A 30 2.21 12.09 -8.73
C ILE A 30 3.65 12.24 -9.26
N LEU A 31 4.53 11.28 -8.98
CA LEU A 31 5.91 11.29 -9.47
C LEU A 31 5.98 11.23 -11.00
N ILE A 32 5.10 10.46 -11.64
CA ILE A 32 5.01 10.36 -13.10
C ILE A 32 4.69 11.72 -13.74
N HIS A 33 3.79 12.49 -13.12
CA HIS A 33 3.38 13.80 -13.63
C HIS A 33 4.41 14.91 -13.35
N LEU A 34 5.14 14.83 -12.24
CA LEU A 34 6.13 15.85 -11.85
C LEU A 34 7.50 15.70 -12.53
N LEU A 35 7.87 14.48 -12.92
CA LEU A 35 9.22 14.18 -13.42
C LEU A 35 9.27 13.90 -14.94
N GLU A 36 8.18 14.11 -15.68
CA GLU A 36 8.05 13.80 -17.12
C GLU A 36 8.68 12.45 -17.47
N LEU A 37 8.36 11.43 -16.66
CA LEU A 37 9.06 10.16 -16.70
C LEU A 37 8.78 9.43 -18.01
N SER A 38 9.86 9.03 -18.71
CA SER A 38 9.77 8.20 -19.90
C SER A 38 9.03 6.88 -19.59
N THR A 39 8.44 6.27 -20.61
CA THR A 39 7.64 5.04 -20.49
C THR A 39 8.36 3.93 -19.73
N PHE A 40 9.68 3.85 -19.82
CA PHE A 40 10.51 2.89 -19.08
C PHE A 40 10.51 3.13 -17.56
N ASN A 41 10.61 4.40 -17.14
CA ASN A 41 10.61 4.78 -15.72
C ASN A 41 9.24 4.55 -15.08
N LEU A 42 8.18 4.70 -15.87
CA LEU A 42 6.79 4.42 -15.52
C LEU A 42 6.59 2.94 -15.13
N TRP A 43 7.12 2.03 -15.95
CA TRP A 43 7.10 0.59 -15.66
C TRP A 43 7.95 0.24 -14.44
N ALA A 44 9.14 0.84 -14.29
CA ALA A 44 9.99 0.62 -13.13
C ALA A 44 9.29 1.04 -11.81
N LEU A 45 8.61 2.20 -11.80
CA LEU A 45 7.86 2.66 -10.63
C LEU A 45 6.66 1.76 -10.30
N LEU A 46 5.94 1.29 -11.32
CA LEU A 46 4.84 0.33 -11.14
C LEU A 46 5.34 -0.98 -10.50
N ILE A 47 6.45 -1.52 -11.00
CA ILE A 47 7.06 -2.73 -10.46
C ILE A 47 7.52 -2.51 -9.01
N ILE A 48 8.17 -1.38 -8.71
CA ILE A 48 8.58 -1.03 -7.35
C ILE A 48 7.37 -0.88 -6.43
N GLY A 49 6.28 -0.25 -6.89
CA GLY A 49 5.03 -0.12 -6.14
C GLY A 49 4.40 -1.47 -5.82
N ILE A 50 4.33 -2.37 -6.81
CA ILE A 50 3.83 -3.75 -6.63
C ILE A 50 4.73 -4.52 -5.65
N LEU A 51 6.05 -4.47 -5.81
CA LEU A 51 7.00 -5.13 -4.90
C LEU A 51 6.91 -4.58 -3.47
N SER A 52 6.77 -3.26 -3.31
CA SER A 52 6.59 -2.62 -2.00
C SER A 52 5.29 -3.07 -1.33
N THR A 53 4.20 -3.14 -2.08
CA THR A 53 2.90 -3.62 -1.60
C THR A 53 2.97 -5.09 -1.20
N SER A 54 3.57 -5.94 -2.04
CA SER A 54 3.80 -7.36 -1.76
C SER A 54 4.71 -7.58 -0.55
N TYR A 55 5.79 -6.80 -0.41
CA TYR A 55 6.67 -6.86 0.75
C TYR A 55 5.92 -6.52 2.05
N ARG A 56 5.06 -5.49 2.02
CA ARG A 56 4.19 -5.15 3.15
C ARG A 56 3.19 -6.24 3.49
N ALA A 57 2.55 -6.83 2.47
CA ALA A 57 1.61 -7.93 2.66
C ALA A 57 2.29 -9.16 3.28
N ILE A 58 3.47 -9.53 2.79
CA ILE A 58 4.29 -10.62 3.36
C ILE A 58 4.74 -10.29 4.78
N ARG A 59 5.16 -9.05 5.04
CA ARG A 59 5.58 -8.61 6.38
C ARG A 59 4.44 -8.64 7.38
N LEU A 60 3.23 -8.25 6.99
CA LEU A 60 2.03 -8.42 7.83
C LEU A 60 1.79 -9.89 8.14
N TRP A 61 1.92 -10.76 7.14
CA TRP A 61 1.71 -12.20 7.32
C TRP A 61 2.76 -12.85 8.24
N ILE A 62 4.03 -12.44 8.17
CA ILE A 62 5.13 -12.97 9.00
C ILE A 62 5.09 -12.42 10.43
N ILE A 63 4.64 -11.17 10.64
CA ILE A 63 4.63 -10.54 11.97
C ILE A 63 3.38 -10.94 12.78
N GLU A 64 2.30 -11.35 12.12
CA GLU A 64 1.08 -11.85 12.77
C GLU A 64 1.14 -13.35 13.15
N GLU A 65 2.24 -14.06 12.82
CA GLU A 65 2.59 -15.41 13.31
C GLU A 65 3.49 -15.36 14.56
#